data_AF-A0A6I9YMJ5-F1
#
_entry.id   AF-A0A6I9YMJ5-F1
#
_cell.length_a   1.000
_cell.length_b   1.000
_cell.length_c   1.000
_cell.angle_alpha   90.00
_cell.angle_beta   90.00
_cell.angle_gamma   90.00
#
_symmetry.space_group_name_H-M   'P 1'
#
loop_
_entity.id
_entity.type
_entity.pdbx_description
1 polymer ?
#
loop_
_entity_poly.entity_id
_entity_poly.type
_entity_poly.pdbx_seq_one_letter_code
_entity_poly.pdbx_strand_id
1 'polypeptide(L)' 'MAISPYFFPLSPQHLRKLNNFNSYLAILSALDSAPIRRLEWQKQTSEGLAEYCTLIDSSSSFRAYRAALSEVEPPCIPYL' A
#
# COMPACT_ATOMS: atom_id res chain seq x y z
N MET A 1 -42.41 5.47 -5.97
CA MET A 1 -41.08 5.85 -6.47
C MET A 1 -40.18 5.98 -5.26
N ALA A 2 -39.30 5.01 -5.06
CA ALA A 2 -38.59 4.78 -3.81
C ALA A 2 -37.27 5.57 -3.74
N ILE A 3 -36.94 6.03 -2.52
CA ILE A 3 -35.62 6.36 -1.94
C ILE A 3 -34.74 7.44 -2.60
N SER A 4 -34.64 8.61 -1.94
CA SER A 4 -33.42 9.44 -1.94
C SER A 4 -32.88 9.49 -0.51
N PRO A 5 -31.89 8.65 -0.15
CA PRO A 5 -31.40 8.51 1.22
C PRO A 5 -30.28 9.54 1.48
N TYR A 6 -30.62 10.83 1.61
CA TYR A 6 -29.67 11.83 2.14
C TYR A 6 -29.54 11.78 3.67
N PHE A 7 -29.83 10.63 4.27
CA PHE A 7 -29.72 10.39 5.70
C PHE A 7 -29.17 8.98 5.94
N PHE A 8 -27.87 8.79 5.75
CA PHE A 8 -27.14 7.68 6.36
C PHE A 8 -25.74 8.17 6.78
N PRO A 9 -25.26 7.77 7.96
CA PRO A 9 -24.60 8.63 8.92
C PRO A 9 -23.06 8.59 8.81
N LEU A 10 -22.42 9.56 9.45
CA LEU A 10 -21.01 9.52 9.87
C LEU A 10 -20.77 8.30 10.80
N SER A 11 -20.59 7.11 10.23
CA SER A 11 -20.29 5.87 10.97
C SER A 11 -19.48 4.88 10.09
N PRO A 12 -18.88 3.82 10.65
CA PRO A 12 -17.44 3.69 10.85
C PRO A 12 -16.70 2.99 9.70
N GLN A 13 -16.70 3.54 8.49
CA GLN A 13 -15.78 3.10 7.42
C GLN A 13 -14.39 3.78 7.47
N HIS A 14 -14.03 4.43 8.57
CA HIS A 14 -12.65 4.77 8.93
C HIS A 14 -11.69 3.54 9.00
N LEU A 15 -12.12 2.40 8.47
CA LEU A 15 -11.58 1.04 8.47
C LEU A 15 -11.00 0.58 7.11
N ARG A 16 -10.73 1.46 6.14
CA ARG A 16 -9.94 1.08 4.94
C ARG A 16 -8.47 1.34 5.24
N LYS A 17 -7.84 0.38 5.90
CA LYS A 17 -6.48 0.42 6.46
C LYS A 17 -5.45 0.84 5.39
N LEU A 18 -5.31 2.16 5.24
CA LEU A 18 -4.31 2.90 4.47
C LEU A 18 -4.10 2.36 3.05
N ASN A 19 -5.01 2.69 2.12
CA ASN A 19 -4.70 2.82 0.69
C ASN A 19 -3.66 3.94 0.45
N ASN A 20 -2.63 4.03 1.29
CA ASN A 20 -1.61 5.04 1.29
C ASN A 20 -0.34 4.41 0.73
N PHE A 21 -0.37 4.24 -0.59
CA PHE A 21 0.75 3.70 -1.34
C PHE A 21 1.99 4.59 -1.20
N ASN A 22 1.80 5.89 -0.96
CA ASN A 22 2.89 6.81 -0.69
C ASN A 22 3.68 6.42 0.58
N SER A 23 3.01 6.25 1.72
CA SER A 23 3.67 5.84 2.96
C SER A 23 4.19 4.41 2.90
N TYR A 24 3.46 3.51 2.24
CA TYR A 24 3.91 2.13 2.02
C TYR A 24 5.25 2.10 1.26
N LEU A 25 5.34 2.84 0.17
CA LEU A 25 6.55 2.91 -0.65
C LEU A 25 7.69 3.61 0.09
N ALA A 26 7.43 4.69 0.82
CA ALA A 26 8.44 5.37 1.63
C ALA A 26 9.09 4.43 2.67
N ILE A 27 8.29 3.61 3.35
CA ILE A 27 8.79 2.64 4.33
C ILE A 27 9.61 1.55 3.63
N LEU A 28 9.11 0.99 2.53
CA LEU A 28 9.86 -0.04 1.80
C LEU A 28 11.17 0.48 1.23
N SER A 29 11.20 1.69 0.65
CA SER A 29 12.44 2.29 0.18
C SER A 29 13.44 2.57 1.30
N ALA A 30 12.95 2.92 2.50
CA ALA A 30 13.80 3.04 3.67
C ALA A 30 14.37 1.68 4.12
N LEU A 31 13.57 0.61 4.10
CA LEU A 31 14.00 -0.74 4.48
C LEU A 31 14.94 -1.37 3.45
N ASP A 32 14.74 -1.11 2.15
CA ASP A 32 15.64 -1.53 1.07
C ASP A 32 16.89 -0.65 0.95
N SER A 33 17.01 0.41 1.76
CA SER A 33 18.20 1.25 1.75
C SER A 33 19.44 0.46 2.22
N ALA A 34 20.58 0.76 1.60
CA ALA A 34 21.86 0.11 1.87
C ALA A 34 22.25 0.00 3.37
N PRO A 35 22.05 1.01 4.25
CA PRO A 35 22.37 0.87 5.67
C PRO A 35 21.47 -0.13 6.40
N ILE A 36 20.19 -0.22 6.03
CA ILE A 36 19.22 -1.09 6.71
C ILE A 36 19.35 -2.54 6.25
N ARG A 37 19.59 -2.77 4.95
CA ARG A 37 19.83 -4.10 4.37
C ARG A 37 21.06 -4.83 4.89
N ARG A 38 22.05 -4.11 5.41
CA ARG A 38 23.30 -4.67 5.95
C ARG A 38 23.17 -5.18 7.39
N LEU A 39 22.07 -4.87 8.08
CA LEU A 39 21.79 -5.45 9.39
C LEU A 39 21.56 -6.96 9.22
N GLU A 40 21.97 -7.79 10.18
CA GLU A 40 21.67 -9.22 10.15
C GLU A 40 20.22 -9.44 10.61
N TRP A 41 19.30 -9.51 9.65
CA TRP A 41 17.89 -9.78 9.92
C TRP A 41 17.64 -11.27 10.14
N GLN A 42 16.67 -11.59 11.00
CA GLN A 42 16.17 -12.96 11.08
C GLN A 42 15.55 -13.34 9.73
N LYS A 43 15.79 -14.59 9.29
CA LYS A 43 15.35 -15.12 7.99
C LYS A 43 13.87 -14.83 7.69
N GLN A 44 13.01 -14.99 8.70
CA GLN A 44 11.58 -14.72 8.60
C GLN A 44 11.28 -13.25 8.24
N THR A 45 12.05 -12.30 8.77
CA THR A 45 11.85 -10.88 8.48
C THR A 45 12.35 -10.52 7.08
N SER A 46 13.47 -11.11 6.64
CA SER A 46 13.98 -10.93 5.27
C SER A 46 13.01 -11.49 4.21
N GLU A 47 12.41 -12.64 4.47
CA GLU A 47 11.42 -13.26 3.59
C GLU A 47 10.13 -12.43 3.51
N GLY A 48 9.62 -11.95 4.65
CA GLY A 48 8.46 -11.06 4.67
C GLY A 48 8.73 -9.73 3.95
N LEU A 49 9.93 -9.16 4.08
CA LEU A 49 10.31 -7.95 3.36
C LEU A 49 10.32 -8.17 1.85
N ALA A 50 10.84 -9.31 1.39
CA ALA A 50 10.88 -9.65 -0.03
C ALA A 50 9.47 -9.74 -0.64
N GLU A 51 8.50 -10.30 0.10
CA GLU A 51 7.09 -10.34 -0.31
C GLU A 51 6.54 -8.92 -0.53
N TYR A 52 6.80 -7.99 0.39
CA TYR A 52 6.34 -6.61 0.26
C TYR A 52 7.00 -5.85 -0.89
N CYS A 53 8.26 -6.15 -1.21
CA CYS A 53 8.94 -5.56 -2.35
C CYS A 53 8.31 -5.95 -3.71
N THR A 54 7.58 -7.07 -3.80
CA THR A 54 6.95 -7.50 -5.07
C THR A 54 5.91 -6.52 -5.60
N LEU A 55 5.20 -5.81 -4.72
CA LEU A 55 4.15 -4.86 -5.10
C LEU A 55 4.73 -3.62 -5.80
N ILE A 56 5.90 -3.18 -5.37
CA ILE A 56 6.59 -1.98 -5.87
C ILE A 56 7.72 -2.32 -6.85
N ASP A 57 7.72 -3.54 -7.39
CA ASP A 57 8.71 -3.95 -8.37
C ASP A 57 8.68 -3.01 -9.57
N SER A 58 9.85 -2.47 -9.90
CA SER A 58 10.01 -1.47 -10.98
C SER A 58 9.81 -2.07 -12.38
N SER A 59 9.69 -3.40 -12.49
CA SER A 59 9.42 -4.08 -13.76
C SER A 59 8.12 -3.57 -14.41
N SER A 60 8.15 -3.47 -15.74
CA SER A 60 7.02 -2.93 -16.53
C SER A 60 6.49 -1.58 -15.99
N SER A 61 7.40 -0.75 -15.47
CA SER A 61 7.11 0.56 -14.88
C SER A 61 6.16 0.50 -13.67
N PHE A 62 6.32 -0.45 -12.74
CA PHE A 62 5.42 -0.64 -11.59
C PHE A 62 4.04 -1.22 -11.95
N ARG A 63 4.02 -2.29 -12.76
CA ARG A 63 2.76 -2.94 -13.20
C ARG A 63 1.91 -3.44 -12.04
N ALA A 64 2.51 -4.13 -11.06
CA ALA A 64 1.81 -4.68 -9.90
C ALA A 64 1.15 -3.58 -9.07
N TYR A 65 1.90 -2.50 -8.80
CA TYR A 65 1.37 -1.30 -8.15
C TYR A 65 0.21 -0.67 -8.92
N ARG A 66 0.31 -0.48 -10.25
CA ARG A 66 -0.79 0.11 -11.04
C ARG A 66 -2.05 -0.76 -11.02
N ALA A 67 -1.90 -2.07 -11.08
CA ALA A 67 -3.03 -3.00 -10.98
C ALA A 67 -3.69 -2.95 -9.60
N ALA A 68 -2.89 -2.90 -8.54
CA ALA A 68 -3.42 -2.70 -7.18
C ALA A 68 -4.11 -1.34 -7.04
N LEU A 69 -3.57 -0.29 -7.67
CA LEU A 69 -4.16 1.06 -7.65
C LEU A 69 -5.51 1.12 -8.40
N SER A 70 -5.69 0.36 -9.49
CA SER A 70 -6.94 0.36 -10.26
C SER A 70 -8.11 -0.33 -9.55
N GLU A 71 -7.82 -1.29 -8.67
CA GLU A 71 -8.81 -2.02 -7.88
C GLU A 71 -9.21 -1.28 -6.59
N VAL A 72 -8.50 -0.21 -6.25
CA VAL A 72 -8.72 0.55 -5.02
C VAL A 72 -9.78 1.63 -5.25
N GLU A 73 -10.87 1.57 -4.49
CA GLU A 73 -11.82 2.68 -4.44
C GLU A 73 -11.37 3.74 -3.42
N PRO A 74 -11.68 5.03 -3.64
CA PRO A 74 -11.35 6.12 -2.73
C PRO A 74 -11.89 5.92 -1.30
N PRO A 75 -11.23 6.47 -0.25
CA PRO A 75 -10.04 7.32 -0.32
C PRO A 75 -8.74 6.53 -0.53
N CYS A 76 -7.85 7.05 -1.38
CA CYS A 76 -6.56 6.48 -1.74
C CYS A 76 -5.52 7.60 -1.89
N ILE A 77 -4.31 7.36 -1.41
CA ILE A 77 -3.15 8.24 -1.58
C ILE A 77 -2.15 7.51 -2.49
N PRO A 78 -2.14 7.81 -3.80
CA PRO A 78 -1.17 7.25 -4.72
C PRO A 78 0.24 7.77 -4.41
N TYR A 79 1.25 7.03 -4.88
CA TYR A 79 2.64 7.48 -4.91
C TYR A 79 2.84 8.54 -6.00
N LEU A 80 3.56 9.63 -5.67
CA LEU A 80 3.86 10.80 -6.53
C LEU A 80 5.27 10.74 -7.11
#